data_AF-A0A8J5XUY8-F1
#
_entry.id   AF-A0A8J5XUY8-F1
#
_cell.length_a   1.000
_cell.length_b   1.000
_cell.length_c   1.000
_cell.angle_alpha   90.00
_cell.angle_beta   90.00
_cell.angle_gamma   90.00
#
_symmetry.space_group_name_H-M   'P 1'
#
loop_
_entity.id
_entity.type
_entity.pdbx_description
1 polymer ?
#
loop_
_entity_poly.entity_id
_entity_poly.type
_entity_poly.pdbx_seq_one_letter_code
_entity_poly.pdbx_strand_id
1 'polypeptide(L)'
;MAAEPVHCAGAVARIRALADEAAKAARAGAPAAAVAASLARAPALIVRLKQVEREFAVRASVADADMLARKRRLDDVASGAQELHAERSQLQHELSLCDAASRAPALDDGELVDVPAPETGGLVPDEKQLRLRRRAAELRTRRELHAQIGALREAVTAARARRARLLDADAAVRPELVKLIGAASSLEAYLSVPSVLCAAEPADPRAHLLPPPLWSLYTEGALLVGTPALGSTLYSVSIATSTPPVAGAMPTPHVAAAPAAPCDEPPDARAPLSVRLHVLCARRRLFIEFSYFPRLHVLGAAAPEGGAELLRAVNVDDDGHTFPHGRALLAASRGSPVLSPEALAPAVPFRWAQWLGGIATDSPLPSGGCAEAAARLSLAEVLQAIASAS
;
A
#
# COMPACT_ATOMS: atom_id res chain seq x y z
N MET A 1 40.86 7.34 -85.87
CA MET A 1 42.07 8.03 -86.36
C MET A 1 42.89 8.46 -85.14
N ALA A 2 43.97 7.76 -84.81
CA ALA A 2 44.84 8.15 -83.71
C ALA A 2 45.66 9.37 -84.15
N ALA A 3 45.33 10.55 -83.63
CA ALA A 3 46.16 11.74 -83.82
C ALA A 3 47.51 11.51 -83.11
N GLU A 4 48.61 11.68 -83.83
CA GLU A 4 49.95 11.64 -83.24
C GLU A 4 50.02 12.55 -82.00
N PRO A 5 50.67 12.12 -80.91
CA PRO A 5 50.84 12.94 -79.72
C PRO A 5 51.58 14.22 -80.11
N VAL A 6 50.89 15.35 -80.04
CA VAL A 6 51.48 16.66 -80.26
C VAL A 6 52.49 16.89 -79.14
N HIS A 7 53.78 16.82 -79.45
CA HIS A 7 54.82 17.21 -78.52
C HIS A 7 54.71 18.72 -78.26
N CYS A 8 54.07 19.11 -77.16
CA CYS A 8 53.94 20.51 -76.72
C CYS A 8 55.30 21.22 -76.72
N ALA A 9 56.35 20.52 -76.31
CA ALA A 9 57.73 20.99 -76.37
C ALA A 9 58.17 21.37 -77.79
N GLY A 10 57.79 20.59 -78.81
CA GLY A 10 58.10 20.87 -80.22
C GLY A 10 57.33 22.07 -80.78
N ALA A 11 56.05 22.23 -80.41
CA ALA A 11 55.27 23.39 -80.82
C ALA A 11 55.80 24.69 -80.17
N VAL A 12 56.15 24.65 -78.88
CA VAL A 12 56.75 25.78 -78.17
C VAL A 12 58.12 26.12 -78.74
N ALA A 13 58.97 25.12 -79.04
CA ALA A 13 60.27 25.34 -79.67
C ALA A 13 60.15 25.98 -81.06
N ARG A 14 59.15 25.57 -81.86
CA ARG A 14 58.88 26.18 -83.16
C ARG A 14 58.39 27.62 -83.05
N ILE A 15 57.52 27.94 -82.09
CA ILE A 15 57.09 29.33 -81.84
C ILE A 15 58.30 30.18 -81.45
N ARG A 16 59.18 29.67 -80.57
CA ARG A 16 60.43 30.37 -80.19
C ARG A 16 61.34 30.58 -81.40
N ALA A 17 61.55 29.56 -82.24
CA ALA A 17 62.35 29.68 -83.45
C ALA A 17 61.79 30.73 -84.42
N LEU A 18 60.47 30.75 -84.65
CA LEU A 18 59.82 31.77 -85.49
C LEU A 18 59.97 33.17 -84.88
N ALA A 19 59.87 33.31 -83.56
CA ALA A 19 60.09 34.58 -82.86
C ALA A 19 61.55 35.05 -82.97
N ASP A 20 62.52 34.14 -82.84
CA ASP A 20 63.95 34.43 -82.99
C ASP A 20 64.31 34.81 -84.43
N GLU A 21 63.75 34.13 -85.42
CA GLU A 21 63.89 34.46 -86.84
C GLU A 21 63.30 35.83 -87.16
N ALA A 22 62.10 36.14 -86.64
CA ALA A 22 61.47 37.45 -86.78
C ALA A 22 62.30 38.56 -86.11
N ALA A 23 62.85 38.31 -84.93
CA ALA A 23 63.72 39.24 -84.22
C ALA A 23 65.04 39.50 -84.96
N LYS A 24 65.65 38.46 -85.55
CA LYS A 24 66.85 38.59 -86.39
C LYS A 24 66.56 39.38 -87.66
N ALA A 25 65.45 39.10 -88.35
CA ALA A 25 65.04 39.81 -89.55
C ALA A 25 64.78 41.31 -89.27
N ALA A 26 64.11 41.62 -88.16
CA ALA A 26 63.87 43.01 -87.74
C ALA A 26 65.19 43.76 -87.46
N ARG A 27 66.15 43.14 -86.76
CA ARG A 27 67.47 43.75 -86.48
C ARG A 27 68.30 43.97 -87.75
N ALA A 28 68.10 43.16 -88.78
CA ALA A 28 68.74 43.32 -90.08
C ALA A 28 68.06 44.37 -90.99
N GLY A 29 67.04 45.08 -90.50
CA GLY A 29 66.34 46.12 -91.25
C GLY A 29 65.34 45.58 -92.28
N ALA A 30 64.90 44.32 -92.15
CA ALA A 30 63.91 43.74 -93.07
C ALA A 30 62.58 44.51 -93.01
N PRO A 31 61.87 44.66 -94.14
CA PRO A 31 60.57 45.34 -94.17
C PRO A 31 59.56 44.63 -93.27
N ALA A 32 58.65 45.39 -92.65
CA ALA A 32 57.67 44.86 -91.71
C ALA A 32 56.84 43.70 -92.27
N ALA A 33 56.56 43.70 -93.57
CA ALA A 33 55.86 42.61 -94.26
C ALA A 33 56.63 41.28 -94.23
N ALA A 34 57.96 41.30 -94.31
CA ALA A 34 58.80 40.10 -94.23
C ALA A 34 58.86 39.53 -92.81
N VAL A 35 58.89 40.40 -91.79
CA VAL A 35 58.80 40.02 -90.37
C VAL A 35 57.42 39.46 -90.02
N ALA A 36 56.35 40.04 -90.60
CA ALA A 36 55.00 39.51 -90.45
C ALA A 36 54.83 38.15 -91.14
N ALA A 37 55.48 37.95 -92.30
CA ALA A 37 55.44 36.67 -93.03
C ALA A 37 56.14 35.54 -92.26
N SER A 38 57.25 35.80 -91.56
CA SER A 38 57.89 34.80 -90.70
C SER A 38 57.03 34.43 -89.48
N LEU A 39 56.27 35.39 -88.94
CA LEU A 39 55.34 35.16 -87.83
C LEU A 39 53.96 34.62 -88.25
N ALA A 40 53.61 34.61 -89.54
CA ALA A 40 52.27 34.25 -90.02
C ALA A 40 51.81 32.84 -89.60
N ARG A 41 52.77 31.93 -89.32
CA ARG A 41 52.49 30.56 -88.86
C ARG A 41 52.34 30.42 -87.34
N ALA A 42 52.73 31.43 -86.57
CA ALA A 42 52.67 31.40 -85.10
C ALA A 42 51.24 31.36 -84.53
N PRO A 43 50.24 32.12 -85.05
CA PRO A 43 48.88 32.08 -84.54
C PRO A 43 48.24 30.68 -84.61
N ALA A 44 48.48 29.94 -85.69
CA ALA A 44 47.98 28.57 -85.85
C ALA A 44 48.58 27.61 -84.80
N LEU A 45 49.86 27.76 -84.48
CA LEU A 45 50.52 26.97 -83.42
C LEU A 45 50.01 27.34 -82.03
N ILE A 46 49.73 28.62 -81.76
CA ILE A 46 49.15 29.09 -80.50
C ILE A 46 47.73 28.55 -80.32
N VAL A 47 46.89 28.60 -81.36
CA VAL A 47 45.53 28.03 -81.33
C VAL A 47 45.60 26.53 -81.04
N ARG A 48 46.55 25.82 -81.67
CA ARG A 48 46.74 24.39 -81.43
C ARG A 48 47.24 24.07 -80.01
N LEU A 49 48.13 24.90 -79.44
CA LEU A 49 48.54 24.78 -78.04
C LEU A 49 47.36 25.02 -77.08
N LYS A 50 46.53 26.04 -77.32
CA LYS A 50 45.31 26.29 -76.54
C LYS A 50 44.30 25.15 -76.64
N GLN A 51 44.22 24.48 -77.80
CA GLN A 51 43.37 23.30 -77.97
C GLN A 51 43.90 22.13 -77.13
N VAL A 52 45.20 21.87 -77.17
CA VAL A 52 45.84 20.82 -76.34
C VAL A 52 45.68 21.13 -74.86
N GLU A 53 45.85 22.39 -74.43
CA GLU A 53 45.62 22.83 -73.05
C GLU A 53 44.17 22.55 -72.60
N ARG A 54 43.18 22.88 -73.43
CA ARG A 54 41.76 22.56 -73.17
C ARG A 54 41.53 21.06 -73.07
N GLU A 55 42.13 20.27 -73.94
CA GLU A 55 42.03 18.81 -73.89
C GLU A 55 42.65 18.25 -72.60
N PHE A 56 43.78 18.78 -72.14
CA PHE A 56 44.37 18.42 -70.85
C PHE A 56 43.49 18.84 -69.68
N ALA A 57 42.93 20.06 -69.69
CA ALA A 57 42.03 20.54 -68.64
C ALA A 57 40.76 19.68 -68.55
N VAL A 58 40.17 19.31 -69.71
CA VAL A 58 39.01 18.42 -69.75
C VAL A 58 39.37 17.02 -69.24
N ARG A 59 40.50 16.44 -69.68
CA ARG A 59 40.96 15.13 -69.19
C ARG A 59 41.24 15.13 -67.69
N ALA A 60 41.88 16.18 -67.17
CA ALA A 60 42.13 16.35 -65.75
C ALA A 60 40.80 16.46 -64.97
N SER A 61 39.86 17.29 -65.44
CA SER A 61 38.55 17.44 -64.82
C SER A 61 37.74 16.13 -64.81
N VAL A 62 37.79 15.34 -65.89
CA VAL A 62 37.16 14.02 -65.96
C VAL A 62 37.83 13.03 -65.00
N ALA A 63 39.16 13.02 -64.95
CA ALA A 63 39.91 12.17 -64.02
C ALA A 63 39.63 12.52 -62.55
N ASP A 64 39.53 13.81 -62.22
CA ASP A 64 39.18 14.28 -60.88
C ASP A 64 37.73 13.92 -60.52
N ALA A 65 36.79 14.07 -61.45
CA ALA A 65 35.40 13.66 -61.25
C ALA A 65 35.28 12.15 -61.03
N ASP A 66 35.99 11.34 -61.82
CA ASP A 66 36.04 9.88 -61.67
C ASP A 66 36.68 9.47 -60.34
N MET A 67 37.75 10.14 -59.93
CA MET A 67 38.43 9.89 -58.66
C MET A 67 37.52 10.25 -57.48
N LEU A 68 36.82 11.38 -57.52
CA LEU A 68 35.83 11.76 -56.51
C LEU A 68 34.64 10.79 -56.47
N ALA A 69 34.16 10.32 -57.62
CA ALA A 69 33.10 9.32 -57.68
C ALA A 69 33.54 7.99 -57.06
N ARG A 70 34.79 7.55 -57.33
CA ARG A 70 35.37 6.36 -56.69
C ARG A 70 35.58 6.54 -55.19
N LYS A 71 36.02 7.72 -54.75
CA LYS A 71 36.17 8.05 -53.34
C LYS A 71 34.82 7.98 -52.62
N ARG A 72 33.77 8.60 -53.17
CA ARG A 72 32.42 8.52 -52.60
C ARG A 72 31.94 7.08 -52.48
N ARG A 73 32.15 6.25 -53.52
CA ARG A 73 31.82 4.81 -53.44
C ARG A 73 32.60 4.07 -52.35
N LEU A 74 33.87 4.42 -52.14
CA LEU A 74 34.66 3.83 -51.05
C LEU A 74 34.14 4.28 -49.68
N ASP A 75 33.76 5.56 -49.55
CA ASP A 75 33.18 6.10 -48.33
C ASP A 75 31.82 5.44 -48.03
N ASP A 76 30.97 5.23 -49.04
CA ASP A 76 29.67 4.52 -48.92
C ASP A 76 29.86 3.04 -48.52
N VAL A 77 30.88 2.36 -49.07
CA VAL A 77 31.22 0.99 -48.69
C VAL A 77 31.79 0.95 -47.27
N ALA A 78 32.58 1.94 -46.87
CA ALA A 78 33.13 2.04 -45.52
C ALA A 78 32.04 2.30 -44.48
N SER A 79 31.05 3.16 -44.78
CA SER A 79 29.89 3.37 -43.90
C SER A 79 29.04 2.10 -43.80
N GLY A 80 28.77 1.41 -44.92
CA GLY A 80 28.06 0.13 -44.89
C GLY A 80 28.79 -0.96 -44.09
N ALA A 81 30.13 -0.99 -44.16
CA ALA A 81 30.94 -1.90 -43.34
C ALA A 81 30.87 -1.57 -41.84
N GLN A 82 30.80 -0.28 -41.48
CA GLN A 82 30.63 0.16 -40.09
C GLN A 82 29.24 -0.21 -39.55
N GLU A 83 28.19 -0.03 -40.34
CA GLU A 83 26.82 -0.45 -40.00
C GLU A 83 26.75 -1.96 -39.75
N LEU A 84 27.30 -2.77 -40.67
CA LEU A 84 27.36 -4.23 -40.50
C LEU A 84 28.20 -4.64 -39.30
N HIS A 85 29.27 -3.90 -38.98
CA HIS A 85 30.08 -4.18 -37.79
C HIS A 85 29.32 -3.89 -36.49
N ALA A 86 28.54 -2.80 -36.46
CA ALA A 86 27.66 -2.47 -35.35
C ALA A 86 26.56 -3.54 -35.18
N GLU A 87 25.90 -3.94 -36.27
CA GLU A 87 24.89 -5.01 -36.27
C GLU A 87 25.48 -6.34 -35.79
N ARG A 88 26.66 -6.73 -36.30
CA ARG A 88 27.36 -7.94 -35.82
C ARG A 88 27.63 -7.87 -34.32
N SER A 89 28.06 -6.71 -33.82
CA SER A 89 28.38 -6.53 -32.40
C SER A 89 27.11 -6.60 -31.54
N GLN A 90 26.01 -6.03 -32.00
CA GLN A 90 24.70 -6.14 -31.37
C GLN A 90 24.21 -7.59 -31.36
N LEU A 91 24.25 -8.30 -32.50
CA LEU A 91 23.86 -9.71 -32.59
C LEU A 91 24.76 -10.61 -31.74
N GLN A 92 26.07 -10.34 -31.66
CA GLN A 92 26.98 -11.04 -30.75
C GLN A 92 26.62 -10.79 -29.28
N HIS A 93 26.21 -9.57 -28.93
CA HIS A 93 25.73 -9.26 -27.60
C HIS A 93 24.42 -9.99 -27.29
N GLU A 94 23.44 -9.97 -28.20
CA GLU A 94 22.17 -10.69 -28.06
C GLU A 94 22.39 -12.21 -27.95
N LEU A 95 23.28 -12.79 -28.76
CA LEU A 95 23.68 -14.19 -28.63
C LEU A 95 24.35 -14.48 -27.28
N SER A 96 25.21 -13.59 -26.78
CA SER A 96 25.83 -13.74 -25.46
C SER A 96 24.79 -13.69 -24.32
N LEU A 97 23.73 -12.90 -24.46
CA LEU A 97 22.60 -12.88 -23.53
C LEU A 97 21.78 -14.18 -23.61
N CYS A 98 21.58 -14.74 -24.80
CA CYS A 98 20.95 -16.05 -24.99
C CYS A 98 21.82 -17.21 -24.44
N ASP A 99 23.14 -17.14 -24.60
CA ASP A 99 24.08 -18.13 -24.05
C ASP A 99 24.17 -18.03 -22.52
N ALA A 100 24.12 -16.81 -21.96
CA ALA A 100 24.04 -16.61 -20.52
C ALA A 100 22.71 -17.12 -19.94
N ALA A 101 21.60 -16.99 -20.68
CA ALA A 101 20.30 -17.54 -20.29
C ALA A 101 20.23 -19.08 -20.39
N SER A 102 21.05 -19.70 -21.23
CA SER A 102 21.13 -21.16 -21.36
C SER A 102 22.19 -21.80 -20.44
N ARG A 103 23.15 -21.01 -19.92
CA ARG A 103 24.13 -21.40 -18.89
C ARG A 103 23.83 -20.79 -17.51
N ALA A 104 22.56 -20.54 -17.20
CA ALA A 104 22.18 -20.32 -15.81
C ALA A 104 22.66 -21.51 -14.97
N PRO A 105 23.30 -21.28 -13.80
CA PRO A 105 23.84 -22.36 -12.99
C PRO A 105 22.75 -23.38 -12.70
N ALA A 106 23.09 -24.67 -12.80
CA ALA A 106 22.27 -25.72 -12.24
C ALA A 106 22.00 -25.33 -10.78
N LEU A 107 20.73 -25.00 -10.49
CA LEU A 107 20.30 -24.77 -9.12
C LEU A 107 20.57 -26.08 -8.39
N ASP A 108 21.32 -25.96 -7.29
CA ASP A 108 21.64 -27.04 -6.38
C ASP A 108 20.33 -27.77 -6.02
N ASP A 109 20.27 -29.08 -6.21
CA ASP A 109 19.14 -29.96 -5.85
C ASP A 109 19.02 -30.10 -4.30
N GLY A 110 19.41 -29.07 -3.56
CA GLY A 110 19.28 -28.96 -2.12
C GLY A 110 17.95 -28.30 -1.76
N GLU A 111 16.99 -29.13 -1.37
CA GLU A 111 15.76 -28.78 -0.64
C GLU A 111 14.73 -27.89 -1.36
N LEU A 112 13.89 -28.47 -2.23
CA LEU A 112 12.62 -27.84 -2.62
C LEU A 112 11.52 -28.88 -2.86
N VAL A 113 10.72 -29.06 -1.79
CA VAL A 113 9.30 -29.46 -1.69
C VAL A 113 8.73 -30.40 -2.76
N ASP A 114 8.29 -31.58 -2.30
CA ASP A 114 7.45 -32.53 -3.02
C ASP A 114 6.28 -31.84 -3.73
N VAL A 115 6.42 -31.67 -5.05
CA VAL A 115 5.30 -31.29 -5.91
C VAL A 115 4.47 -32.56 -6.13
N PRO A 116 3.19 -32.60 -5.73
CA PRO A 116 2.35 -33.77 -5.98
C PRO A 116 2.25 -33.98 -7.49
N ALA A 117 2.78 -35.11 -7.96
CA ALA A 117 2.68 -35.49 -9.35
C ALA A 117 1.21 -35.75 -9.69
N PRO A 118 0.62 -35.10 -10.72
CA PRO A 118 -0.69 -35.49 -11.20
C PRO A 118 -0.57 -36.91 -11.75
N GLU A 119 -1.53 -37.76 -11.38
CA GLU A 119 -1.67 -39.15 -11.85
C GLU A 119 -1.79 -39.16 -13.38
N THR A 120 -0.66 -39.21 -14.08
CA THR A 120 -0.61 -39.52 -15.50
C THR A 120 -0.04 -40.92 -15.65
N GLY A 121 -0.91 -41.86 -16.00
CA GLY A 121 -0.59 -43.26 -16.19
C GLY A 121 0.55 -43.50 -17.19
N GLY A 122 1.49 -44.34 -16.78
CA GLY A 122 2.12 -45.36 -17.62
C GLY A 122 3.23 -44.97 -18.61
N LEU A 123 3.49 -43.69 -18.88
CA LEU A 123 4.61 -43.29 -19.74
C LEU A 123 5.68 -42.59 -18.91
N VAL A 124 6.86 -43.22 -18.82
CA VAL A 124 8.05 -42.64 -18.19
C VAL A 124 8.31 -41.28 -18.85
N PRO A 125 8.13 -40.16 -18.12
CA PRO A 125 8.23 -38.85 -18.73
C PRO A 125 9.68 -38.59 -19.16
N ASP A 126 9.84 -38.21 -20.43
CA ASP A 126 11.09 -37.70 -20.98
C ASP A 126 11.67 -36.62 -20.05
N GLU A 127 12.99 -36.61 -19.82
CA GLU A 127 13.68 -35.70 -18.91
C GLU A 127 13.34 -34.23 -19.22
N LYS A 128 13.13 -33.94 -20.51
CA LYS A 128 12.66 -32.64 -20.99
C LYS A 128 11.26 -32.28 -20.46
N GLN A 129 10.34 -33.23 -20.38
CA GLN A 129 8.99 -33.00 -19.85
C GLN A 129 9.01 -32.78 -18.33
N LEU A 130 9.87 -33.48 -17.60
CA LEU A 130 10.08 -33.24 -16.16
C LEU A 130 10.63 -31.83 -15.91
N ARG A 131 11.63 -31.39 -16.68
CA ARG A 131 12.18 -30.02 -16.59
C ARG A 131 11.12 -28.95 -16.90
N LEU A 132 10.27 -29.16 -17.90
CA LEU A 132 9.17 -28.25 -18.22
C LEU A 132 8.12 -28.19 -17.11
N ARG A 133 7.75 -29.33 -16.51
CA ARG A 133 6.83 -29.39 -15.37
C ARG A 133 7.39 -28.65 -14.15
N ARG A 134 8.68 -28.83 -13.83
CA ARG A 134 9.37 -28.11 -12.75
C ARG A 134 9.35 -26.59 -12.98
N ARG A 135 9.71 -26.13 -14.19
CA ARG A 135 9.65 -24.69 -14.54
C ARG A 135 8.23 -24.12 -14.49
N ALA A 136 7.22 -24.90 -14.87
CA ALA A 136 5.82 -24.47 -14.77
C ALA A 136 5.36 -24.31 -13.31
N ALA A 137 5.78 -25.22 -12.41
CA ALA A 137 5.53 -25.10 -10.98
C ALA A 137 6.24 -23.87 -10.39
N GLU A 138 7.52 -23.67 -10.70
CA GLU A 138 8.28 -22.49 -10.26
C GLU A 138 7.63 -21.17 -10.73
N LEU A 139 7.17 -21.10 -11.97
CA LEU A 139 6.45 -19.93 -12.48
C LEU A 139 5.13 -19.68 -11.73
N ARG A 140 4.40 -20.73 -11.32
CA ARG A 140 3.20 -20.58 -10.49
C ARG A 140 3.55 -20.02 -9.12
N THR A 141 4.55 -20.60 -8.45
CA THR A 141 5.04 -20.12 -7.15
C THR A 141 5.51 -18.67 -7.22
N ARG A 142 6.24 -18.28 -8.28
CA ARG A 142 6.65 -16.87 -8.48
C ARG A 142 5.47 -15.93 -8.67
N ARG A 143 4.41 -16.37 -9.38
CA ARG A 143 3.17 -15.58 -9.53
C ARG A 143 2.44 -15.42 -8.20
N GLU A 144 2.33 -16.51 -7.42
CA GLU A 144 1.72 -16.49 -6.08
C GLU A 144 2.49 -15.56 -5.14
N LEU A 145 3.83 -15.65 -5.13
CA LEU A 145 4.68 -14.76 -4.33
C LEU A 145 4.56 -13.30 -4.77
N HIS A 146 4.51 -13.01 -6.08
CA HIS A 146 4.28 -11.65 -6.56
C HIS A 146 2.92 -11.09 -6.13
N ALA A 147 1.86 -11.91 -6.16
CA ALA A 147 0.55 -11.52 -5.67
C ALA A 147 0.57 -11.26 -4.15
N GLN A 148 1.23 -12.11 -3.37
CA GLN A 148 1.39 -11.93 -1.93
C GLN A 148 2.18 -10.64 -1.61
N ILE A 149 3.27 -10.36 -2.34
CA ILE A 149 4.02 -9.11 -2.19
C ILE A 149 3.14 -7.90 -2.51
N GLY A 150 2.32 -7.97 -3.56
CA GLY A 150 1.34 -6.94 -3.89
C GLY A 150 0.36 -6.68 -2.73
N ALA A 151 -0.28 -7.73 -2.22
CA ALA A 151 -1.22 -7.65 -1.10
C ALA A 151 -0.57 -7.12 0.18
N LEU A 152 0.67 -7.54 0.49
CA LEU A 152 1.41 -7.06 1.65
C LEU A 152 1.77 -5.57 1.52
N ARG A 153 2.15 -5.10 0.32
CA ARG A 153 2.40 -3.68 0.06
C ARG A 153 1.14 -2.85 0.28
N GLU A 154 0.00 -3.30 -0.24
CA GLU A 154 -1.30 -2.66 -0.01
C GLU A 154 -1.63 -2.61 1.48
N ALA A 155 -1.50 -3.74 2.19
CA ALA A 155 -1.72 -3.80 3.64
C ALA A 155 -0.81 -2.84 4.42
N VAL A 156 0.47 -2.72 4.06
CA VAL A 156 1.42 -1.78 4.67
C VAL A 156 1.00 -0.33 4.40
N THR A 157 0.58 0.00 3.18
CA THR A 157 0.10 1.35 2.86
C THR A 157 -1.16 1.71 3.63
N ALA A 158 -2.12 0.78 3.74
CA ALA A 158 -3.33 0.95 4.53
C ALA A 158 -3.03 1.10 6.02
N ALA A 159 -2.10 0.30 6.57
CA ALA A 159 -1.67 0.39 7.96
C ALA A 159 -0.98 1.73 8.27
N ARG A 160 -0.13 2.23 7.36
CA ARG A 160 0.50 3.55 7.48
C ARG A 160 -0.54 4.67 7.44
N ALA A 161 -1.49 4.62 6.53
CA ALA A 161 -2.58 5.59 6.45
C ALA A 161 -3.45 5.59 7.73
N ARG A 162 -3.76 4.40 8.27
CA ARG A 162 -4.47 4.26 9.55
C ARG A 162 -3.67 4.87 10.71
N ARG A 163 -2.36 4.61 10.78
CA ARG A 163 -1.48 5.19 11.80
C ARG A 163 -1.44 6.73 11.71
N ALA A 164 -1.33 7.28 10.51
CA ALA A 164 -1.36 8.73 10.31
C ALA A 164 -2.68 9.34 10.85
N ARG A 165 -3.83 8.76 10.47
CA ARG A 165 -5.15 9.21 10.98
C ARG A 165 -5.27 9.14 12.50
N LEU A 166 -4.69 8.12 13.14
CA LEU A 166 -4.68 8.01 14.60
C LEU A 166 -3.81 9.09 15.26
N LEU A 167 -2.66 9.40 14.67
CA LEU A 167 -1.80 10.50 15.15
C LEU A 167 -2.48 11.86 14.97
N ASP A 168 -3.16 12.08 13.85
CA ASP A 168 -3.94 13.31 13.62
C ASP A 168 -5.09 13.44 14.63
N ALA A 169 -5.78 12.34 14.93
CA ALA A 169 -6.82 12.32 15.96
C ALA A 169 -6.27 12.60 17.36
N ASP A 170 -5.12 12.01 17.73
CA ASP A 170 -4.45 12.30 19.01
C ASP A 170 -4.02 13.76 19.10
N ALA A 171 -3.43 14.31 18.03
CA ALA A 171 -3.05 15.72 17.96
C ALA A 171 -4.24 16.67 18.09
N ALA A 172 -5.43 16.27 17.62
CA ALA A 172 -6.67 17.04 17.77
C ALA A 172 -7.29 16.90 19.17
N VAL A 173 -7.28 15.70 19.75
CA VAL A 173 -7.93 15.42 21.06
C VAL A 173 -7.11 15.94 22.23
N ARG A 174 -5.77 15.83 22.16
CA ARG A 174 -4.87 16.24 23.26
C ARG A 174 -5.06 17.68 23.74
N PRO A 175 -5.12 18.72 22.89
CA PRO A 175 -5.33 20.09 23.36
C PRO A 175 -6.71 20.28 24.00
N GLU A 176 -7.75 19.60 23.49
CA GLU A 176 -9.09 19.64 24.08
C GLU A 176 -9.13 18.94 25.45
N LEU A 177 -8.43 17.81 25.61
CA LEU A 177 -8.26 17.17 26.91
C LEU A 177 -7.55 18.08 27.91
N VAL A 178 -6.51 18.80 27.50
CA VAL A 178 -5.82 19.76 28.38
C VAL A 178 -6.78 20.88 28.83
N LYS A 179 -7.61 21.41 27.93
CA LYS A 179 -8.65 22.39 28.29
C LYS A 179 -9.67 21.82 29.26
N LEU A 180 -10.15 20.61 29.02
CA LEU A 180 -11.10 19.93 29.89
C LEU A 180 -10.51 19.64 31.27
N ILE A 181 -9.26 19.17 31.34
CA ILE A 181 -8.54 18.97 32.60
C ILE A 181 -8.42 20.30 33.35
N GLY A 182 -8.01 21.38 32.68
CA GLY A 182 -7.92 22.70 33.31
C GLY A 182 -9.26 23.22 33.85
N ALA A 183 -10.35 23.00 33.10
CA ALA A 183 -11.70 23.33 33.53
C ALA A 183 -12.16 22.46 34.72
N ALA A 184 -11.89 21.15 34.67
CA ALA A 184 -12.20 20.21 35.73
C ALA A 184 -11.42 20.51 37.02
N SER A 185 -10.13 20.85 36.94
CA SER A 185 -9.34 21.22 38.12
C SER A 185 -9.87 22.47 38.83
N SER A 186 -10.42 23.43 38.08
CA SER A 186 -11.07 24.61 38.65
C SER A 186 -12.36 24.23 39.41
N LEU A 187 -13.10 23.25 38.90
CA LEU A 187 -14.31 22.71 39.54
C LEU A 187 -13.97 21.84 40.76
N GLU A 188 -12.93 21.01 40.69
CA GLU A 188 -12.43 20.18 41.80
C GLU A 188 -12.02 21.04 42.99
N ALA A 189 -11.29 22.12 42.74
CA ALA A 189 -10.90 23.09 43.77
C ALA A 189 -12.12 23.74 44.44
N TYR A 190 -13.19 24.02 43.68
CA TYR A 190 -14.43 24.57 44.21
C TYR A 190 -15.24 23.55 45.03
N LEU A 191 -15.36 22.32 44.53
CA LEU A 191 -16.17 21.26 45.15
C LEU A 191 -15.45 20.53 46.30
N SER A 192 -14.16 20.81 46.54
CA SER A 192 -13.34 20.13 47.56
C SER A 192 -13.37 18.59 47.42
N VAL A 193 -13.48 18.09 46.19
CA VAL A 193 -13.48 16.65 45.93
C VAL A 193 -12.08 16.12 46.25
N PRO A 194 -11.94 15.07 47.08
CA PRO A 194 -10.64 14.47 47.36
C PRO A 194 -9.95 14.06 46.05
N SER A 195 -8.77 14.61 45.77
CA SER A 195 -7.98 14.34 44.55
C SER A 195 -7.65 12.84 44.36
N VAL A 196 -7.78 12.06 45.43
CA VAL A 196 -7.64 10.60 45.47
C VAL A 196 -8.69 9.89 44.59
N LEU A 197 -9.86 10.49 44.35
CA LEU A 197 -10.91 9.94 43.49
C LEU A 197 -10.65 10.18 41.99
N CYS A 198 -9.80 11.15 41.64
CA CYS A 198 -9.56 11.56 40.25
C CYS A 198 -8.24 11.04 39.66
N ALA A 199 -7.27 10.65 40.50
CA ALA A 199 -5.92 10.29 40.07
C ALA A 199 -5.52 8.83 40.37
N ALA A 200 -6.40 8.02 40.94
CA ALA A 200 -6.09 6.62 41.19
C ALA A 200 -5.99 5.89 39.84
N GLU A 201 -4.82 5.33 39.52
CA GLU A 201 -4.73 4.31 38.48
C GLU A 201 -5.80 3.25 38.73
N PRO A 202 -6.50 2.78 37.68
CA PRO A 202 -7.51 1.75 37.86
C PRO A 202 -6.89 0.56 38.58
N ALA A 203 -7.58 0.07 39.61
CA ALA A 203 -7.08 -1.03 40.44
C ALA A 203 -6.82 -2.31 39.63
N ASP A 204 -7.45 -2.46 38.46
CA ASP A 204 -7.19 -3.54 37.51
C ASP A 204 -6.47 -3.00 36.26
N PRO A 205 -5.30 -3.55 35.89
CA PRO A 205 -4.55 -3.09 34.73
C PRO A 205 -5.30 -3.28 33.41
N ARG A 206 -6.34 -4.13 33.35
CA ARG A 206 -7.14 -4.39 32.15
C ARG A 206 -8.25 -3.36 31.94
N ALA A 207 -8.48 -2.44 32.87
CA ALA A 207 -9.61 -1.52 32.80
C ALA A 207 -9.61 -0.68 31.51
N HIS A 208 -8.43 -0.28 31.02
CA HIS A 208 -8.28 0.46 29.76
C HIS A 208 -8.76 -0.28 28.50
N LEU A 209 -8.97 -1.60 28.58
CA LEU A 209 -9.47 -2.44 27.49
C LEU A 209 -10.99 -2.61 27.53
N LEU A 210 -11.67 -2.09 28.55
CA LEU A 210 -13.11 -2.21 28.66
C LEU A 210 -13.82 -1.37 27.58
N PRO A 211 -14.88 -1.92 26.95
CA PRO A 211 -15.79 -1.12 26.15
C PRO A 211 -16.36 0.06 26.96
N PRO A 212 -16.69 1.20 26.32
CA PRO A 212 -17.13 2.40 27.04
C PRO A 212 -18.26 2.16 28.06
N PRO A 213 -19.31 1.37 27.77
CA PRO A 213 -20.36 1.11 28.76
C PRO A 213 -19.88 0.34 30.00
N LEU A 214 -18.95 -0.61 29.81
CA LEU A 214 -18.34 -1.35 30.91
C LEU A 214 -17.32 -0.51 31.67
N TRP A 215 -16.61 0.39 30.99
CA TRP A 215 -15.72 1.35 31.62
C TRP A 215 -16.49 2.27 32.57
N SER A 216 -17.61 2.85 32.13
CA SER A 216 -18.48 3.68 32.98
C SER A 216 -18.90 2.95 34.25
N LEU A 217 -19.40 1.72 34.11
CA LEU A 217 -19.76 0.87 35.24
C LEU A 217 -18.59 0.54 36.17
N TYR A 218 -17.42 0.24 35.61
CA TYR A 218 -16.23 -0.03 36.40
C TYR A 218 -15.81 1.20 37.22
N THR A 219 -15.82 2.39 36.62
CA THR A 219 -15.47 3.63 37.29
C THR A 219 -16.48 4.02 38.37
N GLU A 220 -17.79 3.90 38.09
CA GLU A 220 -18.83 4.13 39.11
C GLU A 220 -18.73 3.12 40.25
N GLY A 221 -18.53 1.84 39.94
CA GLY A 221 -18.31 0.80 40.93
C GLY A 221 -17.09 1.07 41.81
N ALA A 222 -15.98 1.51 41.21
CA ALA A 222 -14.76 1.86 41.93
C ALA A 222 -14.97 3.04 42.89
N LEU A 223 -15.76 4.04 42.50
CA LEU A 223 -16.13 5.15 43.36
C LEU A 223 -16.92 4.66 44.59
N LEU A 224 -17.84 3.70 44.42
CA LEU A 224 -18.61 3.13 45.53
C LEU A 224 -17.74 2.38 46.56
N VAL A 225 -16.66 1.73 46.12
CA VAL A 225 -15.70 1.07 47.03
C VAL A 225 -15.01 2.09 47.95
N GLY A 226 -14.72 3.29 47.42
CA GLY A 226 -14.01 4.35 48.13
C GLY A 226 -14.90 5.23 49.02
N THR A 227 -16.22 5.13 48.91
CA THR A 227 -17.16 5.99 49.66
C THR A 227 -17.67 5.33 50.95
N PRO A 228 -17.23 5.78 52.14
CA PRO A 228 -17.77 5.30 53.41
C PRO A 228 -19.22 5.76 53.70
N ALA A 229 -19.82 6.55 52.81
CA ALA A 229 -21.11 7.21 53.01
C ALA A 229 -22.34 6.29 52.84
N LEU A 230 -22.19 5.06 52.33
CA LEU A 230 -23.32 4.18 51.97
C LEU A 230 -23.65 3.08 53.01
N GLY A 231 -23.31 3.31 54.29
CA GLY A 231 -23.66 2.42 55.40
C GLY A 231 -22.72 1.23 55.60
N SER A 232 -23.22 0.13 56.17
CA SER A 232 -22.44 -1.10 56.47
C SER A 232 -22.21 -2.03 55.27
N THR A 233 -22.45 -1.54 54.05
CA THR A 233 -22.40 -2.33 52.82
C THR A 233 -21.01 -2.24 52.22
N LEU A 234 -20.35 -3.39 52.02
CA LEU A 234 -19.04 -3.44 51.38
C LEU A 234 -19.21 -3.74 49.89
N TYR A 235 -18.62 -2.89 49.06
CA TYR A 235 -18.60 -3.07 47.61
C TYR A 235 -17.23 -3.57 47.16
N SER A 236 -17.18 -4.42 46.13
CA SER A 236 -15.97 -4.65 45.36
C SER A 236 -16.29 -4.76 43.87
N VAL A 237 -15.40 -4.22 43.04
CA VAL A 237 -15.49 -4.26 41.58
C VAL A 237 -14.28 -5.00 41.03
N SER A 238 -14.49 -5.86 40.03
CA SER A 238 -13.41 -6.58 39.36
C SER A 238 -13.72 -6.80 37.88
N ILE A 239 -12.69 -7.03 37.09
CA ILE A 239 -12.84 -7.37 35.66
C ILE A 239 -12.69 -8.86 35.50
N ALA A 240 -13.61 -9.48 34.78
CA ALA A 240 -13.51 -10.87 34.36
C ALA A 240 -13.24 -10.97 32.87
N THR A 241 -12.46 -11.96 32.49
CA THR A 241 -12.36 -12.41 31.10
C THR A 241 -13.44 -13.46 30.89
N SER A 242 -14.34 -13.24 29.94
CA SER A 242 -15.19 -14.33 29.48
C SER A 242 -14.28 -15.35 28.81
N THR A 243 -14.06 -16.50 29.44
CA THR A 243 -13.54 -17.66 28.71
C THR A 243 -14.58 -17.98 27.64
N PRO A 244 -14.25 -17.84 26.35
CA PRO A 244 -15.16 -18.32 25.33
C PRO A 244 -15.29 -19.84 25.51
N PRO A 245 -16.46 -20.46 25.33
CA PRO A 245 -16.54 -21.90 25.19
C PRO A 245 -15.89 -22.27 23.84
N VAL A 246 -14.56 -22.31 23.79
CA VAL A 246 -13.82 -22.77 22.61
C VAL A 246 -13.47 -24.22 22.84
N ALA A 247 -14.28 -25.09 22.26
CA ALA A 247 -13.78 -26.37 21.81
C ALA A 247 -12.68 -26.10 20.77
N GLY A 248 -11.42 -26.34 21.15
CA GLY A 248 -10.40 -26.82 20.21
C GLY A 248 -9.54 -25.82 19.42
N ALA A 249 -9.39 -24.54 19.80
CA ALA A 249 -8.38 -23.69 19.17
C ALA A 249 -7.27 -23.31 20.17
N MET A 250 -6.09 -23.89 19.96
CA MET A 250 -4.84 -23.50 20.61
C MET A 250 -4.50 -22.04 20.29
N PRO A 251 -3.95 -21.26 21.25
CA PRO A 251 -3.56 -19.88 21.01
C PRO A 251 -2.26 -19.85 20.21
N THR A 252 -2.35 -19.55 18.91
CA THR A 252 -1.18 -19.07 18.16
C THR A 252 -0.90 -17.61 18.52
N PRO A 253 0.38 -17.22 18.73
CA PRO A 253 0.73 -15.84 18.99
C PRO A 253 0.34 -14.95 17.80
N HIS A 254 -0.47 -13.92 18.06
CA HIS A 254 -0.93 -12.94 17.09
C HIS A 254 0.24 -12.20 16.43
N VAL A 255 0.70 -12.67 15.28
CA VAL A 255 1.15 -11.80 14.21
C VAL A 255 -0.10 -11.07 13.71
N ALA A 256 -0.05 -9.75 13.65
CA ALA A 256 -1.14 -8.89 13.22
C ALA A 256 -1.63 -9.28 11.81
N ALA A 257 -2.58 -10.20 11.76
CA ALA A 257 -3.35 -10.49 10.56
C ALA A 257 -4.10 -9.21 10.18
N ALA A 258 -4.11 -8.92 8.88
CA ALA A 258 -4.92 -7.86 8.29
C ALA A 258 -6.36 -7.92 8.87
N PRO A 259 -7.04 -6.79 9.10
CA PRO A 259 -8.41 -6.83 9.57
C PRO A 259 -9.23 -7.59 8.53
N ALA A 260 -9.65 -8.80 8.89
CA ALA A 260 -10.69 -9.51 8.17
C ALA A 260 -11.89 -8.56 8.06
N ALA A 261 -12.59 -8.62 6.93
CA ALA A 261 -13.79 -7.84 6.71
C ALA A 261 -14.72 -7.93 7.94
N PRO A 262 -15.37 -6.83 8.36
CA PRO A 262 -16.08 -6.75 9.64
C PRO A 262 -17.39 -7.57 9.71
N CYS A 263 -17.54 -8.68 8.98
CA CYS A 263 -18.84 -9.22 8.61
C CYS A 263 -19.24 -10.60 9.16
N ASP A 264 -18.37 -11.36 9.84
CA ASP A 264 -18.72 -12.77 10.19
C ASP A 264 -18.89 -13.07 11.68
N GLU A 265 -18.80 -12.08 12.57
CA GLU A 265 -19.10 -12.32 13.98
C GLU A 265 -20.63 -12.35 14.20
N PRO A 266 -21.14 -13.36 14.92
CA PRO A 266 -22.57 -13.46 15.16
C PRO A 266 -23.06 -12.30 16.05
N PRO A 267 -24.33 -11.89 15.94
CA PRO A 267 -24.81 -10.67 16.61
C PRO A 267 -24.75 -10.76 18.15
N ASP A 268 -24.85 -11.97 18.69
CA ASP A 268 -24.77 -12.34 20.10
C ASP A 268 -23.32 -12.49 20.60
N ALA A 269 -22.31 -12.22 19.77
CA ALA A 269 -20.92 -12.25 20.18
C ALA A 269 -20.68 -11.29 21.37
N ARG A 270 -20.33 -11.89 22.51
CA ARG A 270 -20.04 -11.19 23.75
C ARG A 270 -18.63 -10.60 23.72
N ALA A 271 -18.46 -9.39 24.23
CA ALA A 271 -17.15 -8.80 24.45
C ALA A 271 -16.31 -9.71 25.38
N PRO A 272 -15.00 -9.86 25.14
CA PRO A 272 -14.16 -10.79 25.89
C PRO A 272 -13.98 -10.42 27.37
N LEU A 273 -14.34 -9.19 27.75
CA LEU A 273 -14.26 -8.67 29.10
C LEU A 273 -15.65 -8.37 29.66
N SER A 274 -15.84 -8.66 30.94
CA SER A 274 -17.03 -8.35 31.73
C SER A 274 -16.64 -7.64 33.03
N VAL A 275 -17.58 -6.89 33.60
CA VAL A 275 -17.41 -6.22 34.89
C VAL A 275 -18.23 -6.94 35.93
N ARG A 276 -17.61 -7.27 37.06
CA ARG A 276 -18.23 -7.97 38.18
C ARG A 276 -18.33 -7.04 39.37
N LEU A 277 -19.53 -6.87 39.87
CA LEU A 277 -19.81 -6.17 41.12
C LEU A 277 -20.18 -7.19 42.19
N HIS A 278 -19.46 -7.13 43.31
CA HIS A 278 -19.81 -7.85 44.52
C HIS A 278 -20.32 -6.85 45.54
N VAL A 279 -21.48 -7.14 46.12
CA VAL A 279 -22.05 -6.34 47.20
C VAL A 279 -22.24 -7.25 48.41
N LEU A 280 -21.62 -6.89 49.52
CA LEU A 280 -21.79 -7.55 50.80
C LEU A 280 -22.66 -6.65 51.68
N CYS A 281 -23.94 -6.99 51.77
CA CYS A 281 -24.88 -6.40 52.70
C CYS A 281 -24.89 -7.22 54.00
N ALA A 282 -25.33 -6.63 55.11
CA ALA A 282 -25.27 -7.23 56.46
C ALA A 282 -25.84 -8.66 56.59
N ARG A 283 -26.66 -9.14 55.64
CA ARG A 283 -27.25 -10.49 55.63
C ARG A 283 -27.04 -11.28 54.34
N ARG A 284 -26.51 -10.68 53.27
CA ARG A 284 -26.43 -11.32 51.94
C ARG A 284 -25.25 -10.83 51.12
N ARG A 285 -24.76 -11.73 50.25
CA ARG A 285 -23.78 -11.44 49.22
C ARG A 285 -24.47 -11.44 47.87
N LEU A 286 -24.49 -10.29 47.22
CA LEU A 286 -24.93 -10.14 45.85
C LEU A 286 -23.73 -10.21 44.91
N PHE A 287 -23.94 -10.84 43.77
CA PHE A 287 -23.00 -10.85 42.66
C PHE A 287 -23.73 -10.48 41.38
N ILE A 288 -23.24 -9.46 40.69
CA ILE A 288 -23.75 -9.07 39.38
C ILE A 288 -22.60 -9.03 38.39
N GLU A 289 -22.76 -9.70 37.25
CA GLU A 289 -21.84 -9.67 36.13
C GLU A 289 -22.48 -8.94 34.94
N PHE A 290 -21.82 -7.86 34.51
CA PHE A 290 -22.21 -7.06 33.35
C PHE A 290 -21.41 -7.48 32.13
N SER A 291 -22.12 -7.73 31.04
CA SER A 291 -21.61 -8.22 29.77
C SER A 291 -22.00 -7.26 28.66
N TYR A 292 -21.12 -7.00 27.71
CA TYR A 292 -21.44 -6.12 26.59
C TYR A 292 -21.49 -6.90 25.27
N PHE A 293 -22.51 -6.62 24.46
CA PHE A 293 -22.72 -7.20 23.14
C PHE A 293 -22.51 -6.11 22.08
N PRO A 294 -21.31 -6.00 21.47
CA PRO A 294 -20.94 -4.84 20.66
C PRO A 294 -21.79 -4.65 19.41
N ARG A 295 -22.22 -5.76 18.78
CA ARG A 295 -23.03 -5.73 17.55
C ARG A 295 -24.47 -5.28 17.81
N LEU A 296 -25.01 -5.65 18.96
CA LEU A 296 -26.33 -5.22 19.41
C LEU A 296 -26.28 -3.86 20.11
N HIS A 297 -25.11 -3.42 20.57
CA HIS A 297 -24.94 -2.26 21.45
C HIS A 297 -25.81 -2.36 22.71
N VAL A 298 -25.74 -3.53 23.36
CA VAL A 298 -26.57 -3.88 24.52
C VAL A 298 -25.67 -4.37 25.66
N LEU A 299 -26.00 -3.94 26.86
CA LEU A 299 -25.40 -4.42 28.11
C LEU A 299 -26.32 -5.45 28.78
N GLY A 300 -25.86 -6.68 28.95
CA GLY A 300 -26.57 -7.70 29.73
C GLY A 300 -26.10 -7.74 31.18
N ALA A 301 -27.02 -7.90 32.13
CA ALA A 301 -26.71 -8.16 33.53
C ALA A 301 -27.07 -9.60 33.89
N ALA A 302 -26.18 -10.28 34.60
CA ALA A 302 -26.37 -11.63 35.08
C ALA A 302 -26.11 -11.69 36.58
N ALA A 303 -26.87 -12.51 37.29
CA ALA A 303 -26.59 -12.89 38.67
C ALA A 303 -26.52 -14.43 38.77
N PRO A 304 -25.77 -15.00 39.71
CA PRO A 304 -25.69 -16.44 39.88
C PRO A 304 -27.04 -16.99 40.37
N GLU A 305 -27.20 -18.32 40.25
CA GLU A 305 -28.43 -19.12 40.49
C GLU A 305 -29.45 -18.47 41.45
N GLY A 306 -30.64 -18.13 40.90
CA GLY A 306 -31.75 -17.48 41.62
C GLY A 306 -31.72 -15.94 41.64
N GLY A 307 -30.59 -15.31 41.31
CA GLY A 307 -30.45 -13.86 41.32
C GLY A 307 -31.15 -13.13 40.17
N ALA A 308 -31.55 -13.83 39.10
CA ALA A 308 -32.24 -13.21 37.96
C ALA A 308 -33.60 -12.60 38.34
N GLU A 309 -34.32 -13.23 39.27
CA GLU A 309 -35.58 -12.68 39.80
C GLU A 309 -35.35 -11.39 40.60
N LEU A 310 -34.25 -11.34 41.36
CA LEU A 310 -33.85 -10.13 42.08
C LEU A 310 -33.49 -8.98 41.12
N LEU A 311 -32.83 -9.29 40.00
CA LEU A 311 -32.51 -8.29 38.97
C LEU A 311 -33.76 -7.76 38.25
N ARG A 312 -34.78 -8.60 38.05
CA ARG A 312 -36.09 -8.16 37.51
C ARG A 312 -36.86 -7.27 38.50
N ALA A 313 -36.72 -7.51 39.79
CA ALA A 313 -37.39 -6.72 40.82
C ALA A 313 -36.90 -5.26 40.91
N VAL A 314 -35.76 -4.92 40.29
CA VAL A 314 -35.20 -3.55 40.27
C VAL A 314 -36.16 -2.57 39.59
N ASN A 315 -36.83 -3.01 38.52
CA ASN A 315 -37.80 -2.21 37.80
C ASN A 315 -38.93 -3.11 37.30
N VAL A 316 -40.11 -2.93 37.89
CA VAL A 316 -41.30 -3.78 37.63
C VAL A 316 -41.72 -3.75 36.16
N ASP A 317 -41.42 -2.68 35.44
CA ASP A 317 -41.74 -2.50 34.02
C ASP A 317 -40.65 -3.06 33.06
N ASP A 318 -39.59 -3.66 33.59
CA ASP A 318 -38.42 -4.12 32.84
C ASP A 318 -38.12 -5.60 33.12
N ASP A 319 -38.76 -6.47 32.34
CA ASP A 319 -38.69 -7.91 32.48
C ASP A 319 -37.43 -8.54 31.84
N GLY A 320 -36.70 -7.75 31.05
CA GLY A 320 -35.52 -8.19 30.30
C GLY A 320 -35.82 -9.05 29.06
N HIS A 321 -37.10 -9.21 28.67
CA HIS A 321 -37.51 -10.00 27.51
C HIS A 321 -37.63 -9.16 26.23
N THR A 322 -37.41 -7.85 26.31
CA THR A 322 -37.40 -6.94 25.16
C THR A 322 -36.06 -6.24 25.01
N PHE A 323 -35.65 -5.99 23.76
CA PHE A 323 -34.47 -5.18 23.53
C PHE A 323 -34.73 -3.72 23.95
N PRO A 324 -33.76 -3.07 24.61
CA PRO A 324 -33.96 -1.74 25.18
C PRO A 324 -33.98 -0.61 24.13
N HIS A 325 -33.56 -0.89 22.89
CA HIS A 325 -33.66 0.03 21.76
C HIS A 325 -33.85 -0.71 20.44
N GLY A 326 -34.51 -0.05 19.49
CA GLY A 326 -34.90 -0.57 18.19
C GLY A 326 -33.72 -0.84 17.27
N ARG A 327 -32.54 -0.24 17.52
CA ARG A 327 -31.33 -0.56 16.77
C ARG A 327 -30.84 -1.98 17.08
N ALA A 328 -30.91 -2.42 18.33
CA ALA A 328 -30.59 -3.79 18.71
C ALA A 328 -31.57 -4.77 18.06
N LEU A 329 -32.87 -4.45 18.05
CA LEU A 329 -33.89 -5.26 17.38
C LEU A 329 -33.64 -5.38 15.86
N LEU A 330 -33.28 -4.27 15.21
CA LEU A 330 -32.91 -4.26 13.79
C LEU A 330 -31.60 -5.01 13.51
N ALA A 331 -30.63 -4.96 14.41
CA ALA A 331 -29.38 -5.72 14.28
C ALA A 331 -29.63 -7.23 14.48
N ALA A 332 -30.44 -7.61 15.48
CA ALA A 332 -30.84 -8.98 15.77
C ALA A 332 -31.62 -9.63 14.62
N SER A 333 -32.34 -8.85 13.80
CA SER A 333 -33.11 -9.34 12.66
C SER A 333 -32.32 -9.45 11.35
N ARG A 334 -31.09 -8.90 11.28
CA ARG A 334 -30.28 -8.85 10.04
C ARG A 334 -29.37 -10.07 9.82
N GLY A 335 -29.33 -11.05 10.72
CA GLY A 335 -28.28 -12.08 10.70
C GLY A 335 -28.62 -13.48 11.20
N SER A 336 -29.68 -14.13 10.70
CA SER A 336 -30.18 -15.49 11.10
C SER A 336 -31.34 -15.43 12.13
N PRO A 337 -32.03 -16.55 12.51
CA PRO A 337 -33.41 -16.51 13.00
C PRO A 337 -33.53 -15.54 14.18
N VAL A 338 -34.62 -14.75 14.18
CA VAL A 338 -34.93 -13.66 15.11
C VAL A 338 -34.30 -13.94 16.48
N LEU A 339 -33.14 -13.34 16.74
CA LEU A 339 -32.47 -13.48 18.03
C LEU A 339 -33.38 -12.85 19.08
N SER A 340 -33.92 -13.68 19.97
CA SER A 340 -34.66 -13.19 21.12
C SER A 340 -33.67 -12.71 22.19
N PRO A 341 -34.06 -11.77 23.06
CA PRO A 341 -33.26 -11.37 24.23
C PRO A 341 -32.84 -12.55 25.12
N GLU A 342 -33.62 -13.63 25.13
CA GLU A 342 -33.32 -14.86 25.86
C GLU A 342 -32.07 -15.58 25.33
N ALA A 343 -31.71 -15.39 24.06
CA ALA A 343 -30.47 -15.89 23.49
C ALA A 343 -29.21 -15.27 24.12
N LEU A 344 -29.35 -14.13 24.81
CA LEU A 344 -28.25 -13.48 25.53
C LEU A 344 -28.00 -14.06 26.93
N ALA A 345 -28.78 -15.06 27.35
CA ALA A 345 -28.63 -15.70 28.64
C ALA A 345 -27.18 -16.20 28.86
N PRO A 346 -26.63 -16.06 30.09
CA PRO A 346 -27.31 -15.59 31.30
C PRO A 346 -27.40 -14.07 31.44
N ALA A 347 -26.87 -13.29 30.49
CA ALA A 347 -26.79 -11.83 30.58
C ALA A 347 -28.04 -11.16 29.99
N VAL A 348 -28.99 -10.86 30.86
CA VAL A 348 -30.31 -10.32 30.47
C VAL A 348 -30.23 -8.81 30.19
N PRO A 349 -30.78 -8.32 29.07
CA PRO A 349 -30.58 -6.94 28.60
C PRO A 349 -31.56 -5.94 29.25
N PHE A 350 -31.49 -5.78 30.57
CA PHE A 350 -32.32 -4.81 31.28
C PHE A 350 -32.07 -3.36 30.81
N ARG A 351 -33.12 -2.55 30.78
CA ARG A 351 -33.06 -1.10 30.53
C ARG A 351 -32.26 -0.38 31.62
N TRP A 352 -32.47 -0.75 32.88
CA TRP A 352 -31.71 -0.15 33.99
C TRP A 352 -30.20 -0.39 33.84
N ALA A 353 -29.80 -1.56 33.34
CA ALA A 353 -28.41 -1.87 33.07
C ALA A 353 -27.84 -0.99 31.94
N GLN A 354 -28.64 -0.70 30.90
CA GLN A 354 -28.24 0.23 29.84
C GLN A 354 -27.94 1.62 30.40
N TRP A 355 -28.82 2.13 31.27
CA TRP A 355 -28.68 3.46 31.85
C TRP A 355 -27.42 3.61 32.68
N LEU A 356 -27.10 2.61 33.51
CA LEU A 356 -25.85 2.57 34.28
C LEU A 356 -24.62 2.51 33.35
N GLY A 357 -24.73 1.81 32.22
CA GLY A 357 -23.70 1.78 31.18
C GLY A 357 -23.67 3.02 30.27
N GLY A 358 -24.50 4.04 30.52
CA GLY A 358 -24.58 5.24 29.70
C GLY A 358 -25.15 5.03 28.29
N ILE A 359 -25.84 3.92 28.04
CA ILE A 359 -26.48 3.60 26.76
C ILE A 359 -27.91 4.16 26.76
N ALA A 360 -28.26 4.94 25.73
CA ALA A 360 -29.60 5.48 25.55
C ALA A 360 -30.62 4.39 25.17
N THR A 361 -31.84 4.50 25.69
CA THR A 361 -32.96 3.59 25.43
C THR A 361 -34.11 4.33 24.75
N ASP A 362 -34.93 3.64 23.95
CA ASP A 362 -36.01 4.26 23.17
C ASP A 362 -37.23 4.67 24.03
N SER A 363 -37.37 4.09 25.21
CA SER A 363 -38.45 4.42 26.14
C SER A 363 -37.96 5.42 27.19
N PRO A 364 -38.65 6.56 27.41
CA PRO A 364 -38.40 7.40 28.57
C PRO A 364 -38.72 6.63 29.87
N LEU A 365 -38.05 7.02 30.96
CA LEU A 365 -38.25 6.50 32.32
C LEU A 365 -39.74 6.46 32.70
N PRO A 366 -40.20 5.52 33.55
CA PRO A 366 -41.57 5.50 34.03
C PRO A 366 -41.91 6.88 34.63
N SER A 367 -42.92 7.52 34.05
CA SER A 367 -43.39 8.85 34.39
C SER A 367 -44.14 8.82 35.73
N GLY A 368 -43.41 8.60 36.81
CA GLY A 368 -43.85 8.81 38.18
C GLY A 368 -43.45 10.19 38.68
N GLY A 369 -44.12 11.24 38.18
CA GLY A 369 -44.25 12.53 38.87
C GLY A 369 -42.98 13.27 39.30
N CYS A 370 -42.10 13.64 38.37
CA CYS A 370 -41.31 14.89 38.38
C CYS A 370 -40.40 14.87 37.15
N ALA A 371 -40.71 15.66 36.12
CA ALA A 371 -39.87 15.77 34.92
C ALA A 371 -38.47 16.39 35.20
N GLU A 372 -38.24 16.88 36.42
CA GLU A 372 -36.92 17.29 36.94
C GLU A 372 -36.18 16.21 37.73
N ALA A 373 -36.85 15.11 38.12
CA ALA A 373 -36.24 13.93 38.73
C ALA A 373 -35.79 12.92 37.66
N ALA A 374 -35.21 13.41 36.56
CA ALA A 374 -34.39 12.63 35.63
C ALA A 374 -33.05 12.20 36.28
N ALA A 375 -33.10 11.87 37.58
CA ALA A 375 -32.06 11.17 38.29
C ALA A 375 -31.97 9.80 37.66
N ARG A 376 -30.93 9.62 36.85
CA ARG A 376 -30.37 8.30 36.55
C ARG A 376 -30.33 7.57 37.88
N LEU A 377 -31.03 6.45 37.99
CA LEU A 377 -30.82 5.52 39.11
C LEU A 377 -29.31 5.30 39.18
N SER A 378 -28.69 5.82 40.24
CA SER A 378 -27.27 5.64 40.46
C SER A 378 -27.00 4.16 40.71
N LEU A 379 -25.78 3.70 40.43
CA LEU A 379 -25.39 2.33 40.76
C LEU A 379 -25.68 1.99 42.23
N ALA A 380 -25.52 2.95 43.14
CA ALA A 380 -25.86 2.79 44.55
C ALA A 380 -27.35 2.51 44.79
N GLU A 381 -28.25 3.28 44.15
CA GLU A 381 -29.70 3.11 44.29
C GLU A 381 -30.18 1.77 43.72
N VAL A 382 -29.62 1.35 42.58
CA VAL A 382 -29.91 0.03 42.00
C VAL A 382 -29.48 -1.07 42.96
N LEU A 383 -28.25 -1.01 43.48
CA LEU A 383 -27.75 -2.02 44.42
C LEU A 383 -28.54 -2.03 45.73
N GLN A 384 -29.00 -0.86 46.20
CA GLN A 384 -29.85 -0.75 47.38
C GLN A 384 -31.26 -1.32 47.13
N ALA A 385 -31.84 -1.09 45.96
CA ALA A 385 -33.13 -1.68 45.55
C ALA A 385 -33.05 -3.21 45.46
N ILE A 386 -31.95 -3.74 44.90
CA ILE A 386 -31.72 -5.19 44.88
C ILE A 386 -31.57 -5.73 46.31
N ALA A 387 -30.83 -5.03 47.16
CA ALA A 387 -30.62 -5.43 48.55
C ALA A 387 -31.90 -5.36 49.40
N SER A 388 -32.87 -4.50 49.06
CA SER A 388 -34.15 -4.37 49.77
C SER A 388 -35.23 -5.33 49.25
N ALA A 389 -35.19 -5.70 47.98
CA ALA A 389 -36.08 -6.71 47.38
C ALA A 389 -35.73 -8.14 47.80
N SER A 390 -34.51 -8.35 48.33
CA SER A 390 -33.96 -9.63 48.72
C SER A 390 -34.20 -9.92 50.21
#